data_AF-A0A4Y7TPY0-F1
#
_entry.id   AF-A0A4Y7TPY0-F1
#
_cell.length_a   1.000
_cell.length_b   1.000
_cell.length_c   1.000
_cell.angle_alpha   90.00
_cell.angle_beta   90.00
_cell.angle_gamma   90.00
#
_symmetry.space_group_name_H-M   'P 1'
#
loop_
_entity.id
_entity.type
_entity.pdbx_description
1 polymer ?
#
loop_
_entity_poly.entity_id
_entity_poly.type
_entity_poly.pdbx_seq_one_letter_code
_entity_poly.pdbx_strand_id
1 'polypeptide(L)'
;MDLVFLEKNLAQTQLCSVDGNIYYSIVTRKPANKIVPTTSIEAHKRVLPLRRLSHQEFRRLPGKSKAPEELAMIEWKGIVSQAYFHSRHLGEGKDKLGVMAKRFMRRRHALPLGKEPIFGREKDQSFIGNDGVRYRWRCQNGGCVLHTYSDNKEVARCGHRYLTAGYFNDQTRWTLHIFKPEELTLDMGVLLMTFLWMDHPRLVAEFGTTWCPLLREPESTDSLDLKTVREEHRMLAKAAKHS
;
A
#
# COMPACT_ATOMS: atom_id res chain seq x y z
N MET A 1 -4.37 -17.06 -4.79
CA MET A 1 -3.70 -16.68 -3.52
C MET A 1 -4.43 -15.50 -2.93
N ASP A 2 -4.75 -15.56 -1.64
CA ASP A 2 -5.41 -14.47 -0.92
C ASP A 2 -4.41 -13.73 -0.04
N LEU A 3 -4.31 -12.42 -0.26
CA LEU A 3 -3.62 -11.49 0.62
C LEU A 3 -4.67 -10.70 1.40
N VAL A 4 -4.56 -10.71 2.73
CA VAL A 4 -5.47 -10.05 3.65
C VAL A 4 -4.84 -8.73 4.09
N PHE A 5 -5.59 -7.64 3.94
CA PHE A 5 -5.23 -6.35 4.51
C PHE A 5 -5.62 -6.33 5.99
N LEU A 6 -4.66 -6.06 6.88
CA LEU A 6 -4.91 -6.09 8.32
C LEU A 6 -5.78 -4.91 8.80
N GLU A 7 -5.68 -3.77 8.13
CA GLU A 7 -6.33 -2.51 8.49
C GLU A 7 -7.35 -2.09 7.43
N LYS A 8 -8.34 -1.28 7.83
CA LYS A 8 -9.33 -0.71 6.90
C LYS A 8 -8.72 0.35 5.97
N ASN A 9 -7.73 1.10 6.47
CA ASN A 9 -6.99 2.06 5.67
C ASN A 9 -5.95 1.30 4.83
N LEU A 10 -6.31 1.00 3.58
CA LEU A 10 -5.46 0.20 2.70
C LEU A 10 -4.14 0.88 2.31
N ALA A 11 -4.04 2.20 2.50
CA ALA A 11 -2.81 2.96 2.31
C ALA A 11 -1.91 2.95 3.58
N GLN A 12 -2.36 2.36 4.68
CA GLN A 12 -1.62 2.24 5.94
C GLN A 12 -1.90 0.87 6.56
N THR A 13 -1.31 -0.18 6.00
CA THR A 13 -1.63 -1.56 6.39
C THR A 13 -0.55 -2.56 6.00
N GLN A 14 -0.57 -3.73 6.64
CA GLN A 14 0.22 -4.88 6.23
C GLN A 14 -0.65 -5.85 5.42
N LEU A 15 -0.04 -6.49 4.43
CA LEU A 15 -0.67 -7.57 3.66
C LEU A 15 -0.06 -8.89 4.09
N CYS A 16 -0.92 -9.83 4.49
CA CYS A 16 -0.51 -11.15 4.94
C CYS A 16 -1.27 -12.27 4.22
N SER A 17 -0.79 -13.52 4.27
CA SER A 17 -1.61 -14.66 3.85
C SER A 17 -2.80 -14.86 4.79
N VAL A 18 -3.75 -15.68 4.37
CA VAL A 18 -4.82 -16.20 5.23
C VAL A 18 -4.29 -16.87 6.51
N ASP A 19 -3.08 -17.43 6.46
CA ASP A 19 -2.38 -18.03 7.62
C ASP A 19 -1.64 -17.01 8.52
N GLY A 20 -1.71 -15.70 8.23
CA GLY A 20 -1.10 -14.64 9.04
C GLY A 20 0.37 -14.31 8.74
N ASN A 21 0.98 -14.87 7.68
CA ASN A 21 2.34 -14.52 7.30
C ASN A 21 2.36 -13.16 6.59
N ILE A 22 3.11 -12.19 7.11
CA ILE A 22 3.22 -10.84 6.51
C ILE A 22 4.18 -10.84 5.31
N TYR A 23 3.72 -10.30 4.19
CA TYR A 23 4.45 -10.23 2.93
C TYR A 23 4.83 -8.81 2.55
N TYR A 24 3.88 -7.89 2.68
CA TYR A 24 4.06 -6.51 2.26
C TYR A 24 3.61 -5.57 3.37
N SER A 25 4.23 -4.40 3.41
CA SER A 25 3.80 -3.27 4.22
C SER A 25 3.51 -2.10 3.30
N ILE A 26 2.33 -1.52 3.44
CA ILE A 26 1.92 -0.30 2.75
C ILE A 26 1.89 0.78 3.80
N VAL A 27 2.78 1.75 3.68
CA VAL A 27 2.96 2.80 4.70
C VAL A 27 2.84 4.16 4.04
N THR A 28 1.85 4.93 4.46
CA THR A 28 1.70 6.33 4.05
C THR A 28 2.31 7.22 5.11
N ARG A 29 3.31 8.00 4.71
CA ARG A 29 3.98 8.98 5.58
C ARG A 29 3.85 10.36 4.96
N LYS A 30 3.76 11.38 5.81
CA LYS A 30 4.00 12.77 5.42
C LYS A 30 5.40 13.15 5.90
N PRO A 31 6.43 13.17 5.03
CA PRO A 31 7.78 13.54 5.44
C PRO A 31 7.80 14.98 5.97
N ALA A 32 8.56 15.26 7.03
CA ALA A 32 8.67 16.63 7.57
C ALA A 32 9.09 17.66 6.50
N ASN A 33 9.92 17.23 5.55
CA ASN A 33 10.45 18.08 4.48
C ASN A 33 9.56 18.12 3.21
N LYS A 34 8.43 17.40 3.18
CA LYS A 34 7.53 17.36 2.02
C LYS A 34 6.11 17.70 2.45
N ILE A 35 5.49 18.60 1.70
CA ILE A 35 4.07 18.94 1.86
C ILE A 35 3.18 17.74 1.49
N VAL A 36 3.68 16.88 0.60
CA VAL A 36 2.93 15.80 -0.04
C VAL A 36 3.12 14.46 0.69
N PRO A 37 2.03 13.73 0.99
CA PRO A 37 2.16 12.39 1.54
C PRO A 37 2.70 11.42 0.50
N THR A 38 3.41 10.42 0.99
CA THR A 38 4.09 9.40 0.20
C THR A 38 3.69 8.04 0.74
N THR A 39 3.15 7.19 -0.12
CA THR A 39 2.86 5.78 0.21
C THR A 39 3.97 4.90 -0.34
N SER A 40 4.71 4.23 0.54
CA SER A 40 5.69 3.22 0.16
C SER A 40 5.09 1.82 0.27
N ILE A 41 5.40 0.98 -0.72
CA ILE A 41 5.06 -0.44 -0.76
C ILE A 41 6.35 -1.22 -0.57
N GLU A 42 6.50 -1.79 0.61
CA GLU A 42 7.70 -2.50 1.03
C GLU A 42 7.45 -4.00 1.04
N ALA A 43 8.35 -4.77 0.43
CA ALA A 43 8.41 -6.22 0.58
C ALA A 43 9.18 -6.60 1.84
N HIS A 44 8.57 -7.45 2.65
CA HIS A 44 9.30 -8.17 3.68
C HIS A 44 10.07 -9.34 3.05
N LYS A 45 11.20 -9.73 3.67
CA LYS A 45 12.22 -10.67 3.15
C LYS A 45 11.71 -12.05 2.73
N ARG A 46 10.44 -12.37 2.98
CA ARG A 46 9.78 -13.57 2.49
C ARG A 46 8.82 -13.19 1.37
N VAL A 47 9.30 -12.66 0.25
CA VAL A 47 8.43 -12.53 -0.93
C VAL A 47 7.95 -13.93 -1.27
N LEU A 48 6.65 -14.20 -1.12
CA LEU A 48 6.10 -15.47 -1.59
C LEU A 48 6.38 -15.50 -3.09
N PRO A 49 7.07 -16.53 -3.60
CA PRO A 49 6.93 -16.79 -5.01
C PRO A 49 5.45 -17.07 -5.23
N LEU A 50 4.91 -16.50 -6.30
CA LEU A 50 3.49 -16.59 -6.55
C LEU A 50 3.07 -18.06 -6.79
N ARG A 51 3.99 -18.99 -7.08
CA ARG A 51 3.70 -20.44 -7.09
C ARG A 51 3.52 -21.04 -5.69
N ARG A 52 2.64 -22.03 -5.55
CA ARG A 52 2.59 -22.89 -4.34
C ARG A 52 3.96 -23.54 -4.13
N LEU A 53 4.58 -23.25 -2.98
CA LEU A 53 5.79 -23.94 -2.54
C LEU A 53 5.44 -25.13 -1.66
N SER A 54 6.22 -26.19 -1.78
CA SER A 54 6.24 -27.22 -0.74
C SER A 54 6.69 -26.63 0.60
N HIS A 55 6.28 -27.27 1.70
CA HIS A 55 6.71 -26.86 3.05
C HIS A 55 8.24 -26.83 3.19
N GLN A 56 8.96 -27.71 2.48
CA GLN A 56 10.43 -27.70 2.45
C GLN A 56 11.01 -26.51 1.67
N GLU A 57 10.46 -26.18 0.51
CA GLU A 57 10.91 -25.00 -0.26
C GLU A 57 10.61 -23.70 0.49
N PHE A 58 9.47 -23.62 1.18
CA PHE A 58 9.12 -22.46 1.99
C PHE A 58 10.12 -22.21 3.12
N ARG A 59 10.58 -23.28 3.80
CA ARG A 59 11.63 -23.19 4.84
C ARG A 59 13.00 -22.79 4.28
N ARG A 60 13.25 -23.03 2.99
CA ARG A 60 14.50 -22.70 2.30
C ARG A 60 14.51 -21.30 1.70
N LEU A 61 13.38 -20.59 1.68
CA LEU A 61 13.37 -19.17 1.29
C LEU A 61 14.29 -18.38 2.24
N PRO A 62 15.07 -17.41 1.71
CA PRO A 62 16.08 -16.70 2.49
C PRO A 62 15.48 -16.09 3.76
N GLY A 63 15.90 -16.63 4.91
CA GLY A 63 15.51 -16.13 6.22
C GLY A 63 16.26 -14.86 6.58
N LYS A 64 15.51 -13.85 7.04
CA LYS A 64 15.96 -12.79 7.97
C LYS A 64 17.37 -12.19 7.71
N SER A 65 17.63 -11.39 6.65
CA SER A 65 18.83 -10.50 6.68
C SER A 65 18.86 -9.15 5.91
N LYS A 66 18.03 -8.83 4.91
CA LYS A 66 17.97 -7.47 4.32
C LYS A 66 16.86 -6.55 4.87
N ALA A 67 17.12 -5.26 5.06
CA ALA A 67 16.06 -4.27 5.34
C ALA A 67 14.87 -4.45 4.36
N PRO A 68 13.63 -4.07 4.75
CA PRO A 68 12.49 -4.13 3.82
C PRO A 68 12.87 -3.50 2.46
N GLU A 69 12.55 -4.20 1.37
CA GLU A 69 12.86 -3.75 0.01
C GLU A 69 11.68 -2.91 -0.49
N GLU A 70 11.92 -1.64 -0.82
CA GLU A 70 10.90 -0.80 -1.44
C GLU A 70 10.64 -1.26 -2.88
N LEU A 71 9.43 -1.75 -3.16
CA LEU A 71 9.01 -2.22 -4.48
C LEU A 71 8.48 -1.09 -5.36
N ALA A 72 7.71 -0.20 -4.73
CA ALA A 72 7.05 0.91 -5.38
C ALA A 72 6.69 2.00 -4.37
N MET A 73 6.50 3.21 -4.88
CA MET A 73 6.13 4.38 -4.11
C MET A 73 5.14 5.26 -4.88
N ILE A 74 4.18 5.82 -4.17
CA ILE A 74 3.21 6.80 -4.68
C ILE A 74 3.44 8.13 -3.96
N GLU A 75 3.77 9.17 -4.71
CA GLU A 75 3.78 10.54 -4.17
C GLU A 75 2.45 11.23 -4.51
N TRP A 76 1.67 11.58 -3.49
CA TRP A 76 0.34 12.16 -3.66
C TRP A 76 0.38 13.69 -3.60
N LYS A 77 0.22 14.35 -4.73
CA LYS A 77 0.04 15.80 -4.82
C LYS A 77 -1.43 16.17 -4.61
N GLY A 78 -1.77 16.37 -3.34
CA GLY A 78 -3.09 16.83 -2.89
C GLY A 78 -4.13 15.72 -2.77
N ILE A 79 -5.35 16.10 -2.39
CA ILE A 79 -6.45 15.16 -2.09
C ILE A 79 -7.10 14.62 -3.37
N VAL A 80 -6.93 15.29 -4.52
CA VAL A 80 -7.90 15.11 -5.63
C VAL A 80 -7.34 14.87 -7.02
N SER A 81 -6.03 14.93 -7.34
CA SER A 81 -5.71 14.46 -8.72
C SER A 81 -4.33 14.02 -9.15
N GLN A 82 -3.26 14.50 -8.54
CA GLN A 82 -1.95 14.25 -9.10
C GLN A 82 -1.20 13.31 -8.20
N ALA A 83 -0.83 12.13 -8.71
CA ALA A 83 0.18 11.31 -8.06
C ALA A 83 1.28 10.95 -9.05
N TYR A 84 2.45 10.64 -8.49
CA TYR A 84 3.60 10.16 -9.24
C TYR A 84 3.93 8.77 -8.74
N PHE A 85 4.04 7.85 -9.69
CA PHE A 85 4.39 6.46 -9.47
C PHE A 85 5.90 6.28 -9.64
N HIS A 86 6.48 5.59 -8.68
CA HIS A 86 7.90 5.26 -8.63
C HIS A 86 7.99 3.74 -8.44
N SER A 87 8.76 3.07 -9.30
CA SER A 87 9.07 1.65 -9.17
C SER A 87 10.24 1.35 -10.11
N ARG A 88 11.07 0.37 -9.77
CA ARG A 88 12.20 -0.08 -10.63
C ARG A 88 11.78 -0.46 -12.05
N HIS A 89 10.51 -0.82 -12.25
CA HIS A 89 9.97 -1.21 -13.55
C HIS A 89 9.33 -0.06 -14.33
N LEU A 90 9.12 1.09 -13.68
CA LEU A 90 8.74 2.31 -14.36
C LEU A 90 10.05 3.01 -14.71
N GLY A 91 10.43 2.99 -15.99
CA GLY A 91 11.68 3.62 -16.44
C GLY A 91 11.82 5.00 -15.79
N GLU A 92 12.85 5.16 -14.96
CA GLU A 92 13.17 6.43 -14.34
C GLU A 92 13.37 7.40 -15.49
N GLY A 93 12.46 8.37 -15.64
CA GLY A 93 12.73 9.51 -16.51
C GLY A 93 14.09 10.10 -16.11
N LYS A 94 14.78 10.73 -17.06
CA LYS A 94 16.12 11.33 -16.86
C LYS A 94 16.23 12.22 -15.60
N ASP A 95 15.10 12.62 -15.02
CA ASP A 95 14.99 13.56 -13.92
C ASP A 95 14.56 12.94 -12.56
N LYS A 96 14.51 11.61 -12.40
CA LYS A 96 14.03 10.93 -11.15
C LYS A 96 12.61 11.34 -10.68
N LEU A 97 11.84 12.06 -11.50
CA LEU A 97 10.57 12.70 -11.13
C LEU A 97 9.37 11.73 -11.06
N GLY A 98 9.59 10.41 -11.17
CA GLY A 98 8.51 9.42 -11.26
C GLY A 98 7.65 9.56 -12.52
N VAL A 99 6.69 8.64 -12.69
CA VAL A 99 5.73 8.68 -13.79
C VAL A 99 4.39 9.17 -13.29
N MET A 100 3.83 10.22 -13.90
CA MET A 100 2.50 10.72 -13.53
C MET A 100 1.44 9.61 -13.64
N ALA A 101 0.76 9.31 -12.53
CA ALA A 101 -0.19 8.21 -12.39
C ALA A 101 -1.29 8.26 -13.46
N LYS A 102 -1.90 9.44 -13.68
CA LYS A 102 -2.91 9.64 -14.73
C LYS A 102 -2.40 9.29 -16.14
N ARG A 103 -1.13 9.56 -16.43
CA ARG A 103 -0.52 9.22 -17.73
C ARG A 103 -0.21 7.71 -17.82
N PHE A 104 0.23 7.11 -16.72
CA PHE A 104 0.50 5.68 -16.64
C PHE A 104 -0.80 4.85 -16.81
N MET A 105 -1.85 5.22 -16.10
CA MET A 105 -3.17 4.56 -16.10
C MET A 105 -4.01 4.79 -17.35
N ARG A 106 -3.49 5.56 -18.33
CA ARG A 106 -4.15 5.85 -19.62
C ARG A 106 -3.30 5.44 -20.83
N ARG A 107 -2.27 4.60 -20.65
CA ARG A 107 -1.36 4.24 -21.76
C ARG A 107 -2.05 3.36 -22.82
N ARG A 108 -2.59 4.09 -23.83
CA ARG A 108 -2.74 3.80 -25.28
C ARG A 108 -4.07 3.21 -25.79
N HIS A 109 -5.14 4.00 -25.81
CA HIS A 109 -5.93 4.46 -26.99
C HIS A 109 -6.90 5.52 -26.42
N ALA A 110 -6.95 6.80 -26.83
CA ALA A 110 -7.04 7.40 -28.17
C ALA A 110 -8.34 7.06 -28.92
N LEU A 111 -9.46 7.05 -28.21
CA LEU A 111 -10.70 7.60 -28.76
C LEU A 111 -11.30 8.53 -27.71
N PRO A 112 -11.51 9.82 -28.01
CA PRO A 112 -12.12 10.77 -27.08
C PRO A 112 -13.62 10.46 -27.02
N LEU A 113 -13.99 9.47 -26.22
CA LEU A 113 -15.39 9.28 -25.83
C LEU A 113 -15.73 10.33 -24.79
N GLY A 114 -16.27 11.46 -25.28
CA GLY A 114 -17.08 12.38 -24.49
C GLY A 114 -16.30 13.27 -23.53
N LYS A 115 -16.75 14.53 -23.45
CA LYS A 115 -16.19 15.55 -22.56
C LYS A 115 -16.35 15.12 -21.08
N GLU A 116 -15.21 15.18 -20.39
CA GLU A 116 -14.93 15.07 -18.95
C GLU A 116 -15.55 13.94 -18.12
N PRO A 117 -14.69 13.25 -17.33
CA PRO A 117 -15.02 13.15 -15.91
C PRO A 117 -13.88 13.57 -14.98
N ILE A 118 -14.32 14.26 -13.92
CA ILE A 118 -13.64 14.44 -12.63
C ILE A 118 -13.37 13.05 -12.02
N PHE A 119 -12.31 12.96 -11.21
CA PHE A 119 -11.92 11.82 -10.38
C PHE A 119 -13.09 10.92 -9.93
N GLY A 120 -12.93 9.60 -10.04
CA GLY A 120 -13.82 8.63 -9.37
C GLY A 120 -15.06 8.16 -10.14
N ARG A 121 -15.23 8.49 -11.42
CA ARG A 121 -16.32 7.93 -12.27
C ARG A 121 -15.87 7.23 -13.55
N GLU A 122 -14.58 7.20 -13.86
CA GLU A 122 -14.07 6.28 -14.89
C GLU A 122 -14.04 4.88 -14.26
N LYS A 123 -15.10 4.10 -14.51
CA LYS A 123 -15.25 2.72 -14.00
C LYS A 123 -14.07 1.84 -14.38
N ASP A 124 -13.37 2.16 -15.46
CA ASP A 124 -12.29 1.37 -16.04
C ASP A 124 -11.03 2.22 -16.21
N GLN A 125 -9.88 1.77 -15.72
CA GLN A 125 -8.54 2.34 -16.01
C GLN A 125 -7.62 1.28 -16.58
N SER A 126 -6.75 1.63 -17.53
CA SER A 126 -5.89 0.65 -18.21
C SER A 126 -4.43 1.07 -18.28
N PHE A 127 -3.53 0.16 -17.95
CA PHE A 127 -2.09 0.41 -17.98
C PHE A 127 -1.37 -0.74 -18.69
N ILE A 128 -0.09 -0.54 -18.96
CA ILE A 128 0.81 -1.58 -19.49
C ILE A 128 1.73 -1.98 -18.34
N GLY A 129 1.76 -3.26 -18.01
CA GLY A 129 2.61 -3.83 -16.97
C GLY A 129 4.09 -3.81 -17.32
N ASN A 130 4.92 -4.23 -16.36
CA ASN A 130 6.36 -4.42 -16.55
C ASN A 130 6.69 -5.54 -17.56
N ASP A 131 5.73 -6.42 -17.84
CA ASP A 131 5.79 -7.52 -18.79
C ASP A 131 5.29 -7.14 -20.20
N GLY A 132 4.92 -5.88 -20.41
CA GLY A 132 4.36 -5.41 -21.68
C GLY A 132 2.90 -5.80 -21.91
N VAL A 133 2.27 -6.54 -20.99
CA VAL A 133 0.86 -6.92 -21.07
C VAL A 133 -0.01 -5.73 -20.70
N ARG A 134 -1.10 -5.53 -21.43
CA ARG A 134 -2.08 -4.50 -21.10
C ARG A 134 -3.09 -5.04 -20.10
N TYR A 135 -3.29 -4.28 -19.02
CA TYR A 135 -4.24 -4.59 -17.97
C TYR A 135 -5.32 -3.53 -17.87
N ARG A 136 -6.46 -3.89 -17.26
CA ARG A 136 -7.58 -3.01 -16.99
C ARG A 136 -8.17 -3.26 -15.61
N TRP A 137 -8.10 -2.26 -14.74
CA TRP A 137 -8.88 -2.22 -13.50
C TRP A 137 -10.32 -1.83 -13.82
N ARG A 138 -11.28 -2.53 -13.23
CA ARG A 138 -12.69 -2.14 -13.19
C ARG A 138 -13.15 -1.97 -11.74
N CYS A 139 -13.68 -0.80 -11.39
CA CYS A 139 -14.32 -0.61 -10.09
C CYS A 139 -15.64 -1.37 -10.04
N GLN A 140 -15.86 -2.11 -8.95
CA GLN A 140 -17.12 -2.79 -8.65
C GLN A 140 -17.59 -2.34 -7.26
N ASN A 141 -18.85 -2.64 -6.91
CA ASN A 141 -19.38 -2.29 -5.61
C ASN A 141 -18.53 -2.91 -4.49
N GLY A 142 -17.86 -2.08 -3.71
CA GLY A 142 -17.00 -2.52 -2.59
C GLY A 142 -15.63 -3.08 -3.01
N GLY A 143 -15.13 -2.78 -4.21
CA GLY A 143 -13.81 -3.28 -4.63
C GLY A 143 -13.39 -2.93 -6.06
N CYS A 144 -12.35 -3.58 -6.54
CA CYS A 144 -11.80 -3.41 -7.89
C CYS A 144 -11.33 -4.76 -8.46
N VAL A 145 -11.49 -4.98 -9.77
CA VAL A 145 -11.07 -6.20 -10.46
C VAL A 145 -10.12 -5.86 -11.59
N LEU A 146 -8.94 -6.48 -11.58
CA LEU A 146 -7.93 -6.38 -12.63
C LEU A 146 -8.16 -7.47 -13.66
N HIS A 147 -8.25 -7.06 -14.91
CA HIS A 147 -8.34 -7.97 -16.06
C HIS A 147 -7.14 -7.79 -16.98
N THR A 148 -6.74 -8.85 -17.67
CA THR A 148 -5.98 -8.72 -18.91
C THR A 148 -6.85 -8.09 -19.99
N TYR A 149 -6.29 -7.17 -20.78
CA TYR A 149 -7.08 -6.46 -21.79
C TYR A 149 -7.41 -7.32 -23.02
N SER A 150 -6.51 -8.24 -23.39
CA SER A 150 -6.62 -9.06 -24.60
C SER A 150 -7.75 -10.08 -24.54
N ASP A 151 -7.90 -10.77 -23.41
CA ASP A 151 -8.84 -11.88 -23.23
C ASP A 151 -9.80 -11.67 -22.03
N ASN A 152 -9.74 -10.49 -21.39
CA ASN A 152 -10.65 -10.09 -20.30
C ASN A 152 -10.67 -11.10 -19.13
N LYS A 153 -9.59 -11.86 -18.92
CA LYS A 153 -9.45 -12.78 -17.80
C LYS A 153 -9.16 -12.02 -16.51
N GLU A 154 -9.79 -12.43 -15.42
CA GLU A 154 -9.50 -11.88 -14.10
C GLU A 154 -8.10 -12.31 -13.63
N VAL A 155 -7.28 -11.32 -13.31
CA VAL A 155 -5.91 -11.50 -12.82
C VAL A 155 -5.89 -11.37 -11.32
N ALA A 156 -6.52 -10.30 -10.82
CA ALA A 156 -6.63 -10.01 -9.40
C ALA A 156 -7.95 -9.32 -9.08
N ARG A 157 -8.42 -9.49 -7.85
CA ARG A 157 -9.63 -8.87 -7.33
C ARG A 157 -9.36 -8.36 -5.93
N CYS A 158 -9.66 -7.09 -5.69
CA CYS A 158 -9.71 -6.54 -4.35
C CYS A 158 -11.16 -6.29 -3.93
N GLY A 159 -11.50 -6.67 -2.70
CA GLY A 159 -12.82 -6.44 -2.13
C GLY A 159 -12.96 -7.05 -0.74
N HIS A 160 -14.11 -6.80 -0.11
CA HIS A 160 -14.51 -7.52 1.10
C HIS A 160 -14.79 -8.99 0.80
N ARG A 161 -14.18 -9.88 1.58
CA ARG A 161 -14.40 -11.32 1.49
C ARG A 161 -14.56 -11.90 2.88
N TYR A 162 -15.55 -12.77 3.04
CA TYR A 162 -15.71 -13.62 4.22
C TYR A 162 -14.74 -14.79 4.11
N LEU A 163 -13.89 -14.97 5.12
CA LEU A 163 -12.85 -15.99 5.16
C LEU A 163 -13.31 -17.17 6.01
N THR A 164 -13.30 -18.37 5.43
CA THR A 164 -13.77 -19.61 6.05
C THR A 164 -12.63 -20.54 6.47
N ALA A 165 -11.40 -20.03 6.51
CA ALA A 165 -10.21 -20.77 6.89
C ALA A 165 -9.07 -19.84 7.30
N GLY A 166 -8.05 -20.40 7.96
CA GLY A 166 -6.84 -19.69 8.36
C GLY A 166 -7.00 -18.87 9.63
N TYR A 167 -6.05 -17.97 9.87
CA TYR A 167 -6.00 -17.10 11.06
C TYR A 167 -7.21 -16.16 11.17
N PHE A 168 -7.83 -15.82 10.03
CA PHE A 168 -8.98 -14.94 9.93
C PHE A 168 -10.30 -15.68 9.73
N ASN A 169 -10.39 -16.94 10.17
CA ASN A 169 -11.61 -17.73 10.05
C ASN A 169 -12.82 -16.98 10.66
N ASP A 170 -13.96 -17.07 9.96
CA ASP A 170 -15.23 -16.45 10.29
C ASP A 170 -15.23 -14.91 10.33
N GLN A 171 -14.28 -14.27 9.62
CA GLN A 171 -14.17 -12.81 9.55
C GLN A 171 -14.33 -12.28 8.13
N THR A 172 -15.00 -11.14 8.00
CA THR A 172 -15.00 -10.36 6.75
C THR A 172 -13.82 -9.39 6.74
N ARG A 173 -12.92 -9.55 5.78
CA ARG A 173 -11.72 -8.72 5.63
C ARG A 173 -11.62 -8.14 4.22
N TRP A 174 -10.90 -7.03 4.08
CA TRP A 174 -10.42 -6.61 2.78
C TRP A 174 -9.37 -7.61 2.30
N THR A 175 -9.51 -8.07 1.07
CA THR A 175 -8.59 -9.06 0.48
C THR A 175 -8.19 -8.62 -0.90
N LEU A 176 -6.95 -8.96 -1.29
CA LEU A 176 -6.48 -8.99 -2.66
C LEU A 176 -6.32 -10.46 -3.06
N HIS A 177 -7.27 -10.96 -3.84
CA HIS A 177 -7.24 -12.28 -4.42
C HIS A 177 -6.50 -12.25 -5.76
N ILE A 178 -5.48 -13.09 -5.92
CA ILE A 178 -4.76 -13.33 -7.17
C ILE A 178 -5.20 -14.70 -7.69
N PHE A 179 -5.84 -14.77 -8.87
CA PHE A 179 -6.51 -15.99 -9.35
C PHE A 179 -5.55 -17.10 -9.74
N LYS A 180 -4.52 -16.75 -10.52
CA LYS A 180 -3.47 -17.66 -10.97
C LYS A 180 -2.09 -17.11 -10.65
N PRO A 181 -1.70 -17.14 -9.37
CA PRO A 181 -0.45 -16.58 -8.91
C PRO A 181 0.77 -17.08 -9.72
N GLU A 182 0.85 -18.38 -10.01
CA GLU A 182 1.94 -18.99 -10.77
C GLU A 182 2.07 -18.51 -12.24
N GLU A 183 0.99 -17.99 -12.83
CA GLU A 183 0.97 -17.43 -14.18
C GLU A 183 1.16 -15.89 -14.17
N LEU A 184 1.24 -15.27 -12.99
CA LEU A 184 1.29 -13.81 -12.86
C LEU A 184 2.71 -13.29 -13.14
N THR A 185 2.85 -12.60 -14.26
CA THR A 185 4.09 -11.92 -14.71
C THR A 185 4.16 -10.44 -14.30
N LEU A 186 3.03 -9.87 -13.86
CA LEU A 186 2.95 -8.50 -13.35
C LEU A 186 3.63 -8.39 -11.99
N ASP A 187 4.54 -7.44 -11.86
CA ASP A 187 5.26 -7.15 -10.61
C ASP A 187 4.27 -6.69 -9.51
N MET A 188 4.48 -7.21 -8.30
CA MET A 188 3.60 -6.94 -7.16
C MET A 188 3.61 -5.49 -6.72
N GLY A 189 4.73 -4.77 -6.85
CA GLY A 189 4.80 -3.34 -6.60
C GLY A 189 3.92 -2.58 -7.58
N VAL A 190 3.98 -2.91 -8.87
CA VAL A 190 3.11 -2.30 -9.90
C VAL A 190 1.63 -2.64 -9.67
N LEU A 191 1.31 -3.89 -9.33
CA LEU A 191 -0.05 -4.32 -9.02
C LEU A 191 -0.62 -3.53 -7.83
N LEU A 192 0.08 -3.52 -6.69
CA LEU A 192 -0.36 -2.84 -5.48
C LEU A 192 -0.45 -1.32 -5.68
N MET A 193 0.52 -0.72 -6.36
CA MET A 193 0.55 0.71 -6.63
C MET A 193 -0.64 1.16 -7.49
N THR A 194 -0.92 0.44 -8.58
CA THR A 194 -2.06 0.74 -9.45
C THR A 194 -3.40 0.49 -8.76
N PHE A 195 -3.47 -0.54 -7.90
CA PHE A 195 -4.63 -0.78 -7.06
C PHE A 195 -4.88 0.37 -6.08
N LEU A 196 -3.88 0.80 -5.31
CA LEU A 196 -4.04 1.89 -4.34
C LEU A 196 -4.48 3.19 -5.01
N TRP A 197 -4.02 3.45 -6.22
CA TRP A 197 -4.52 4.56 -7.03
C TRP A 197 -6.01 4.44 -7.37
N MET A 198 -6.46 3.23 -7.75
CA MET A 198 -7.88 2.98 -8.01
C MET A 198 -8.74 3.11 -6.75
N ASP A 199 -8.21 2.71 -5.60
CA ASP A 199 -8.90 2.71 -4.31
C ASP A 199 -8.89 4.09 -3.62
N HIS A 200 -7.99 4.98 -4.01
CA HIS A 200 -7.81 6.30 -3.41
C HIS A 200 -9.11 7.12 -3.27
N PRO A 201 -10.03 7.19 -4.26
CA PRO A 201 -11.30 7.88 -4.07
C PRO A 201 -12.15 7.31 -2.92
N ARG A 202 -12.13 5.99 -2.70
CA ARG A 202 -12.80 5.37 -1.55
C ARG A 202 -12.12 5.76 -0.24
N LEU A 203 -10.78 5.72 -0.20
CA LEU A 203 -10.02 6.13 0.99
C LEU A 203 -10.30 7.58 1.38
N VAL A 204 -10.34 8.49 0.40
CA VAL A 204 -10.69 9.90 0.63
C VAL A 204 -12.14 10.05 1.10
N ALA A 205 -13.08 9.28 0.54
CA ALA A 205 -14.48 9.32 0.96
C ALA A 205 -14.69 8.78 2.39
N GLU A 206 -13.97 7.72 2.77
CA GLU A 206 -14.13 7.06 4.07
C GLU A 206 -13.36 7.77 5.19
N PHE A 207 -12.15 8.27 4.91
CA PHE A 207 -11.26 8.82 5.92
C PHE A 207 -10.97 10.33 5.75
N GLY A 208 -11.50 10.99 4.73
CA GLY A 208 -11.35 12.44 4.54
C GLY A 208 -9.91 12.87 4.30
N THR A 209 -9.33 13.68 5.20
CA THR A 209 -7.90 14.04 5.20
C THR A 209 -7.04 13.12 6.06
N THR A 210 -7.66 12.24 6.85
CA THR A 210 -7.01 11.38 7.85
C THR A 210 -6.52 10.05 7.27
N TRP A 211 -6.82 9.75 5.99
CA TRP A 211 -6.26 8.57 5.31
C TRP A 211 -4.72 8.61 5.28
N CYS A 212 -4.14 9.81 5.24
CA CYS A 212 -2.74 10.01 5.58
C CYS A 212 -2.66 10.18 7.09
N PRO A 213 -2.05 9.24 7.84
CA PRO A 213 -1.78 9.49 9.24
C PRO A 213 -0.96 10.77 9.33
N LEU A 214 -1.45 11.75 10.11
CA LEU A 214 -0.60 12.85 10.57
C LEU A 214 0.59 12.18 11.25
N LEU A 215 1.79 12.75 11.08
CA LEU A 215 2.93 12.36 11.89
C LEU A 215 2.46 12.41 13.35
N ARG A 216 2.17 11.26 13.96
CA ARG A 216 2.40 11.16 15.40
C ARG A 216 3.88 11.41 15.47
N GLU A 217 4.27 12.56 16.00
CA GLU A 217 5.63 12.73 16.46
C GLU A 217 5.96 11.47 17.25
N PRO A 218 7.13 10.85 17.03
CA PRO A 218 7.54 9.75 17.89
C PRO A 218 7.36 10.28 19.31
N GLU A 219 6.46 9.66 20.09
CA GLU A 219 6.36 9.96 21.51
C GLU A 219 7.79 9.84 22.01
N SER A 220 8.38 10.99 22.36
CA SER A 220 9.74 10.99 22.84
C SER A 220 9.72 10.07 24.05
N THR A 221 10.46 8.98 23.99
CA THR A 221 10.78 8.14 25.14
C THR A 221 11.67 8.87 26.16
N ASP A 222 11.64 10.20 26.16
CA ASP A 222 12.34 11.14 27.04
C ASP A 222 11.35 12.10 27.72
N SER A 223 10.09 11.71 27.94
CA SER A 223 9.34 12.25 29.08
C SER A 223 9.74 11.50 30.34
N LEU A 224 11.02 11.61 30.73
CA LEU A 224 11.35 11.57 32.15
C LEU A 224 10.52 12.68 32.78
N ASP A 225 9.53 12.25 33.54
CA ASP A 225 8.49 13.09 34.11
C ASP A 225 9.15 14.27 34.86
N LEU A 226 9.12 15.45 34.23
CA LEU A 226 9.66 16.71 34.77
C LEU A 226 8.99 17.07 36.10
N LYS A 227 7.87 16.42 36.47
CA LYS A 227 7.30 16.50 37.81
C LYS A 227 8.14 15.75 38.84
N THR A 228 8.64 14.56 38.50
CA THR A 228 9.48 13.75 39.41
C THR A 228 10.83 14.43 39.67
N VAL A 229 11.48 14.98 38.64
CA VAL A 229 12.74 15.73 38.80
C VAL A 229 12.53 17.03 39.59
N ARG A 230 11.38 17.72 39.41
CA ARG A 230 11.04 18.90 40.21
C ARG A 230 10.70 18.55 41.66
N GLU A 231 10.09 17.41 41.93
CA GLU A 231 9.80 16.96 43.29
C GLU A 231 11.06 16.51 44.04
N GLU A 232 11.98 15.80 43.38
CA GLU A 232 13.27 15.43 43.98
C GLU A 232 14.12 16.67 44.31
N HIS A 233 14.22 17.65 43.40
CA HIS A 233 14.92 18.90 43.70
C HIS A 233 14.25 19.72 44.82
N ARG A 234 12.92 19.65 44.95
CA ARG A 234 12.19 20.33 46.03
C ARG A 234 12.38 19.64 47.39
N MET A 235 12.54 18.32 47.41
CA MET A 235 12.83 17.53 48.62
C MET A 235 14.26 17.77 49.11
N LEU A 236 15.24 17.79 48.20
CA LEU A 236 16.64 18.07 48.54
C LEU A 236 16.85 19.50 49.06
N ALA A 237 16.15 20.49 48.49
CA ALA A 237 16.21 21.87 48.98
C ALA A 237 15.54 22.09 50.35
N LYS A 238 14.61 21.21 50.75
CA LYS A 238 14.04 21.21 52.12
C LYS A 238 14.98 20.56 53.13
N ALA A 239 15.69 19.49 52.75
CA ALA A 239 16.63 18.81 53.63
C ALA A 239 17.83 19.71 54.00
N ALA A 240 18.34 20.51 53.06
CA ALA A 240 19.46 21.43 53.28
C ALA A 240 19.14 22.67 54.14
N LYS A 241 17.87 22.90 54.51
CA LYS A 241 17.45 24.00 55.40
C LYS A 241 17.33 23.59 56.88
N HIS A 242 17.53 22.31 57.19
CA HIS A 242 17.41 21.77 58.55
C HIS A 242 18.68 21.05 59.02
N SER A 243 19.79 21.25 58.32
CA SER A 243 21.16 20.93 58.72
C SER A 243 21.94 22.22 58.94
#